data_AF-A0A7Y5LAR8-F1
#
_entry.id   AF-A0A7Y5LAR8-F1
#
_cell.length_a   1.000
_cell.length_b   1.000
_cell.length_c   1.000
_cell.angle_alpha   90.00
_cell.angle_beta   90.00
_cell.angle_gamma   90.00
#
_symmetry.space_group_name_H-M   'P 1'
#
loop_
_entity.id
_entity.type
_entity.pdbx_description
1 polymer ?
#
loop_
_entity_poly.entity_id
_entity_poly.type
_entity_poly.pdbx_seq_one_letter_code
_entity_poly.pdbx_strand_id
1 'polypeptide(L)'
;MQEKFREQYRANMAGAALKPQLEGVTEFKAPRGYDARLDHFHNFFNAIRNSTSVIEDAVFGLRAAAPAVLTNTSYLEKRVIAWDAEKMRVVS
;
A
#
# COMPACT_ATOMS: atom_id res chain seq x y z
N MET A 1 -8.20 13.78 19.93
CA MET A 1 -8.12 12.56 19.09
C MET A 1 -6.88 11.72 19.45
N GLN A 2 -5.68 12.30 19.41
CA GLN A 2 -4.43 11.61 19.77
C GLN A 2 -4.39 11.12 21.23
N GLU A 3 -5.00 11.83 22.18
CA GLU A 3 -5.07 11.36 23.58
C GLU A 3 -5.99 10.15 23.74
N LYS A 4 -7.18 10.18 23.13
CA LYS A 4 -8.09 9.02 23.08
C LYS A 4 -7.43 7.79 22.45
N PHE A 5 -6.65 7.99 21.38
CA PHE A 5 -5.87 6.91 20.76
C PHE A 5 -4.79 6.38 21.71
N ARG A 6 -4.08 7.27 22.43
CA ARG A 6 -3.07 6.86 23.42
C ARG A 6 -3.69 6.12 24.61
N GLU A 7 -4.85 6.53 25.09
CA GLU A 7 -5.59 5.82 26.14
C GLU A 7 -6.06 4.45 25.67
N GLN A 8 -6.70 4.36 24.50
CA GLN A 8 -7.10 3.07 23.91
C GLN A 8 -5.89 2.15 23.67
N TYR A 9 -4.80 2.69 23.13
CA TYR A 9 -3.58 1.93 22.88
C TYR A 9 -3.00 1.38 24.18
N ARG A 10 -2.91 2.20 25.24
CA ARG A 10 -2.45 1.78 26.56
C ARG A 10 -3.39 0.76 27.20
N ALA A 11 -4.70 0.96 27.11
CA ALA A 11 -5.69 0.03 27.64
C ALA A 11 -5.63 -1.33 26.93
N ASN A 12 -5.43 -1.34 25.61
CA ASN A 12 -5.35 -2.55 24.80
C ASN A 12 -4.00 -3.27 24.88
N MET A 13 -2.92 -2.57 25.26
CA MET A 13 -1.56 -3.13 25.35
C MET A 13 -1.06 -3.32 26.79
N ALA A 14 -1.88 -3.03 27.81
CA ALA A 14 -1.53 -3.24 29.21
C ALA A 14 -1.38 -4.74 29.51
N GLY A 15 -0.13 -5.21 29.57
CA GLY A 15 0.22 -6.60 29.91
C GLY A 15 0.70 -7.47 28.75
N ALA A 16 0.63 -6.98 27.50
CA ALA A 16 1.18 -7.69 26.36
C ALA A 16 2.69 -7.40 26.26
N ALA A 17 3.53 -8.39 26.58
CA ALA A 17 4.91 -8.35 26.14
C ALA A 17 4.92 -8.32 24.61
N LEU A 18 5.33 -7.21 24.00
CA LEU A 18 5.66 -7.12 22.58
C LEU A 18 6.91 -7.98 22.31
N LYS A 19 6.76 -9.30 22.37
CA LYS A 19 7.60 -10.16 21.55
C LYS A 19 6.96 -10.08 20.16
N PRO A 20 7.64 -9.54 19.14
CA PRO A 20 7.16 -9.75 17.79
C PRO A 20 7.11 -11.27 17.61
N GLN A 21 5.90 -11.82 17.51
CA GLN A 21 5.72 -13.21 17.11
C GLN A 21 6.13 -13.27 15.64
N LEU A 22 7.43 -13.42 15.41
CA LEU A 22 8.04 -13.69 14.10
C LEU A 22 7.90 -15.17 13.73
N GLU A 23 7.22 -15.97 14.55
CA GLU A 23 6.83 -17.33 14.20
C GLU A 23 5.73 -17.28 13.14
N GLY A 24 6.12 -17.53 11.88
CA GLY A 24 5.18 -17.57 10.75
C GLY A 24 5.42 -16.55 9.64
N VAL A 25 6.58 -15.87 9.59
CA VAL A 25 6.93 -15.04 8.42
C VAL A 25 7.09 -15.94 7.19
N THR A 26 6.05 -15.98 6.36
CA THR A 26 6.13 -16.58 5.03
C THR A 26 6.78 -15.55 4.12
N GLU A 27 8.07 -15.72 3.85
CA GLU A 27 8.78 -14.90 2.88
C GLU A 27 8.45 -15.42 1.47
N PHE A 28 7.79 -14.59 0.67
CA PHE A 28 7.65 -14.88 -0.76
C PHE A 28 9.01 -14.71 -1.44
N LYS A 29 9.48 -15.76 -2.11
CA LYS A 29 10.64 -15.70 -3.00
C LYS A 29 10.20 -15.99 -4.41
N ALA A 30 10.43 -15.03 -5.29
CA ALA A 30 10.27 -15.27 -6.72
C ALA A 30 11.19 -16.43 -7.16
N PRO A 31 10.78 -17.23 -8.18
CA PRO A 31 11.62 -18.29 -8.72
C PRO A 31 13.01 -17.78 -9.12
N ARG A 32 14.02 -18.66 -9.03
CA ARG A 32 15.38 -18.32 -9.46
C ARG A 32 15.37 -17.90 -10.94
N GLY A 33 15.92 -16.73 -11.24
CA GLY A 33 15.97 -16.18 -12.60
C GLY A 33 14.69 -15.47 -13.04
N TYR A 34 13.71 -15.29 -12.16
CA TYR A 34 12.53 -14.47 -12.44
C TYR A 34 12.91 -13.02 -12.73
N ASP A 35 12.46 -12.48 -13.86
CA ASP A 35 12.59 -11.07 -14.21
C ASP A 35 11.20 -10.44 -14.31
N ALA A 36 10.79 -9.78 -13.25
CA ALA A 36 9.50 -9.07 -13.21
C ALA A 36 9.36 -8.09 -14.37
N ARG A 37 10.43 -7.41 -14.79
CA ARG A 37 10.36 -6.40 -15.86
C ARG A 37 9.94 -7.04 -17.17
N LEU A 38 10.53 -8.20 -17.50
CA LEU A 38 10.20 -8.95 -18.72
C LEU A 38 8.72 -9.34 -18.72
N ASP A 39 8.23 -9.91 -17.62
CA ASP A 39 6.83 -10.33 -17.48
C ASP A 39 5.86 -9.16 -17.56
N HIS A 40 6.16 -8.03 -16.90
CA HIS A 40 5.34 -6.82 -16.97
C HIS A 40 5.19 -6.32 -18.42
N PHE A 41 6.30 -6.26 -19.18
CA PHE A 41 6.25 -5.85 -20.58
C PHE A 41 5.54 -6.88 -21.47
N HIS A 42 5.80 -8.17 -21.26
CA HIS A 42 5.13 -9.24 -22.00
C HIS A 42 3.61 -9.17 -21.81
N ASN A 43 3.14 -9.01 -20.57
CA ASN A 43 1.72 -8.87 -20.25
C ASN A 43 1.12 -7.61 -20.88
N PHE A 44 1.81 -6.47 -20.80
CA PHE A 44 1.36 -5.23 -21.40
C PHE A 44 1.19 -5.33 -22.93
N PHE A 45 2.20 -5.82 -23.64
CA PHE A 45 2.11 -5.95 -25.10
C PHE A 45 1.12 -7.02 -25.54
N ASN A 46 0.98 -8.11 -24.80
CA ASN A 46 -0.05 -9.11 -25.07
C ASN A 46 -1.46 -8.56 -24.86
N ALA A 47 -1.66 -7.72 -23.84
CA ALA A 47 -2.94 -7.07 -23.60
C ALA A 47 -3.31 -6.13 -24.75
N ILE A 48 -2.36 -5.36 -25.26
CA ILE A 48 -2.55 -4.53 -26.46
C ILE A 48 -2.92 -5.39 -27.67
N ARG A 49 -2.13 -6.44 -27.94
CA ARG A 49 -2.29 -7.27 -29.14
C ARG A 49 -3.65 -7.98 -29.18
N ASN A 50 -4.10 -8.47 -28.02
CA ASN A 50 -5.29 -9.30 -27.92
C ASN A 50 -6.52 -8.54 -27.40
N SER A 51 -6.39 -7.22 -27.19
CA SER A 51 -7.43 -6.38 -26.61
C SER A 51 -7.97 -6.92 -25.27
N THR A 52 -7.09 -7.46 -24.43
CA THR A 52 -7.43 -7.94 -23.09
C THR A 52 -7.14 -6.87 -22.02
N SER A 53 -7.69 -7.05 -20.83
CA SER A 53 -7.44 -6.14 -19.70
C SER A 53 -6.01 -6.24 -19.16
N VAL A 54 -5.54 -5.15 -18.56
CA VAL A 54 -4.34 -5.09 -17.71
C VAL A 54 -4.81 -4.98 -16.27
N ILE A 55 -4.28 -5.80 -15.37
CA ILE A 55 -4.67 -5.76 -13.93
C ILE A 55 -4.28 -4.43 -13.28
N GLU A 56 -3.08 -3.95 -13.57
CA GLU A 56 -2.57 -2.65 -13.10
C GLU A 56 -2.94 -1.54 -14.10
N ASP A 57 -4.22 -1.22 -14.18
CA ASP A 57 -4.75 -0.18 -15.06
C ASP A 57 -4.53 1.25 -14.53
N ALA A 58 -5.10 2.25 -15.22
CA ALA A 58 -4.99 3.64 -14.81
C ALA A 58 -5.59 3.93 -13.42
N VAL A 59 -6.64 3.19 -13.02
CA VAL A 59 -7.28 3.35 -11.71
C VAL A 59 -6.36 2.80 -10.63
N PHE A 60 -5.76 1.63 -10.86
CA PHE A 60 -4.71 1.10 -9.99
C PHE A 60 -3.55 2.10 -9.84
N GLY A 61 -3.04 2.62 -10.96
CA GLY A 61 -1.94 3.59 -10.96
C GLY A 61 -2.26 4.86 -10.17
N LEU A 62 -3.44 5.43 -10.32
CA LEU A 62 -3.86 6.60 -9.55
C LEU A 62 -3.96 6.31 -8.05
N ARG A 63 -4.53 5.16 -7.67
CA ARG A 63 -4.64 4.73 -6.27
C ARG A 63 -3.29 4.49 -5.61
N ALA A 64 -2.27 4.11 -6.37
CA ALA A 64 -0.90 3.99 -5.86
C ALA A 64 -0.17 5.34 -5.81
N ALA A 65 -0.27 6.15 -6.87
CA ALA A 65 0.47 7.41 -7.00
C ALA A 65 -0.03 8.50 -6.04
N ALA A 66 -1.34 8.64 -5.85
CA ALA A 66 -1.90 9.70 -5.03
C ALA A 66 -1.42 9.62 -3.55
N PRO A 67 -1.51 8.48 -2.84
CA PRO A 67 -0.95 8.35 -1.51
C PRO A 67 0.56 8.59 -1.43
N ALA A 68 1.32 8.22 -2.47
CA ALA A 68 2.76 8.49 -2.50
C ALA A 68 3.05 10.00 -2.51
N VAL A 69 2.30 10.77 -3.29
CA VAL A 69 2.36 12.25 -3.28
C VAL A 69 1.89 12.80 -1.94
N LEU A 70 0.76 12.32 -1.41
CA LEU A 70 0.20 12.77 -0.14
C LEU A 70 1.12 12.47 1.05
N THR A 71 1.93 11.43 0.99
CA THR A 71 2.95 11.13 2.01
C THR A 71 3.98 12.26 2.08
N ASN A 72 4.48 12.72 0.92
CA ASN A 72 5.38 13.86 0.86
C ASN A 72 4.69 15.14 1.36
N THR A 73 3.44 15.37 0.96
CA THR A 73 2.66 16.52 1.44
C THR A 73 2.46 16.49 2.96
N SER A 74 2.08 15.35 3.52
CA SER A 74 1.89 15.15 4.96
C SER A 74 3.16 15.42 5.75
N TYR A 75 4.30 14.94 5.25
CA TYR A 75 5.60 15.20 5.84
C TYR A 75 5.91 16.70 5.91
N LEU A 76 5.69 17.43 4.81
CA LEU A 76 5.96 18.87 4.73
C LEU A 76 4.99 19.70 5.59
N GLU A 77 3.71 19.35 5.60
CA GLU A 77 2.67 20.09 6.32
C GLU A 77 2.56 19.69 7.80
N LYS A 78 3.28 18.66 8.23
CA LYS A 78 3.25 18.12 9.60
C LYS A 78 1.84 17.80 10.09
N ARG A 79 0.98 17.35 9.19
CA ARG A 79 -0.39 16.92 9.50
C ARG A 79 -0.72 15.63 8.77
N VAL A 80 -1.64 14.86 9.35
CA VAL A 80 -2.21 13.68 8.71
C VAL A 80 -3.11 14.16 7.56
N ILE A 81 -3.03 13.45 6.43
CA ILE A 81 -3.91 13.67 5.28
C ILE A 81 -4.61 12.33 5.00
N ALA A 82 -5.92 12.27 5.19
CA ALA A 82 -6.66 11.05 4.91
C ALA A 82 -7.04 10.95 3.42
N TRP A 83 -7.00 9.73 2.90
CA TRP A 83 -7.24 9.40 1.49
C TRP A 83 -8.37 8.37 1.38
N ASP A 84 -9.40 8.71 0.62
CA ASP A 84 -10.47 7.79 0.22
C ASP A 84 -10.06 7.14 -1.11
N ALA A 85 -9.64 5.86 -1.05
CA ALA A 85 -9.14 5.14 -2.21
C ALA A 85 -10.25 4.75 -3.21
N GLU A 86 -11.50 4.61 -2.75
CA GLU A 86 -12.62 4.30 -3.63
C GLU A 86 -13.03 5.54 -4.43
N LYS A 87 -13.21 6.67 -3.75
CA LYS A 87 -13.57 7.96 -4.38
C LYS A 87 -12.37 8.71 -4.95
N MET A 88 -11.15 8.19 -4.73
CA MET A 88 -9.88 8.75 -5.18
C MET A 88 -9.71 10.24 -4.82
N ARG A 89 -9.96 10.58 -3.56
CA ARG A 89 -9.89 11.96 -3.08
C ARG A 89 -9.40 12.07 -1.65
N VAL A 90 -8.84 13.23 -1.30
CA VAL A 90 -8.52 13.58 0.08
C VAL A 90 -9.82 13.76 0.88
N VAL A 91 -9.83 13.26 2.11
CA VAL A 91 -10.98 13.36 3.04
C VAL A 91 -10.49 13.76 4.43
N SER A 92 -10.47 15.07 4.70
CA SER A 92 -10.04 15.74 5.95
C SER A 92 -8.57 15.62 6.35
#